data_AF-A0A661U4H8-F1
#
_entry.id   AF-A0A661U4H8-F1
#
_cell.length_a   1.000
_cell.length_b   1.000
_cell.length_c   1.000
_cell.angle_alpha   90.00
_cell.angle_beta   90.00
_cell.angle_gamma   90.00
#
_symmetry.space_group_name_H-M   'P 1'
#
loop_
_entity.id
_entity.type
_entity.pdbx_description
1 polymer ?
#
loop_
_entity_poly.entity_id
_entity_poly.type
_entity_poly.pdbx_seq_one_letter_code
_entity_poly.pdbx_strand_id
1 'polypeptide(L)' 'MAFIRRKGEYYYLVHSVRDGDTVKQITLAYLGKNPYISDEMRERVEQEHPDIDIAWDELMEVREQEDDDEWLKWD' A
#
# COMPACT_ATOMS: atom_id res chain seq x y z
N MET A 1 9.51 1.23 -2.29
CA MET A 1 9.42 0.82 -0.86
C MET A 1 7.97 0.54 -0.49
N ALA A 2 7.69 -0.61 0.11
CA ALA A 2 6.35 -0.99 0.55
C ALA A 2 6.05 -0.55 2.00
N PHE A 3 4.79 -0.19 2.30
CA PHE A 3 4.32 0.15 3.65
C PHE A 3 2.80 0.04 3.74
N ILE A 4 2.25 0.05 4.97
CA ILE A 4 0.81 0.09 5.19
C ILE A 4 0.34 1.53 5.29
N ARG A 5 -0.60 1.92 4.45
CA ARG A 5 -1.27 3.23 4.48
C ARG A 5 -2.63 3.10 5.13
N ARG A 6 -2.94 3.97 6.09
CA ARG A 6 -4.30 4.15 6.61
C ARG A 6 -5.01 5.27 5.85
N LYS A 7 -6.23 5.03 5.39
CA LYS A 7 -7.15 6.05 4.82
C LYS A 7 -8.51 5.90 5.50
N GLY A 8 -8.87 6.88 6.32
CA GLY A 8 -10.02 6.79 7.23
C GLY A 8 -9.91 5.61 8.19
N GLU A 9 -10.87 4.69 8.13
CA GLU A 9 -10.89 3.45 8.93
C GLU A 9 -10.25 2.25 8.22
N TYR A 10 -9.76 2.45 7.00
CA TYR A 10 -9.30 1.37 6.13
C TYR A 10 -7.78 1.38 5.94
N TYR A 11 -7.23 0.19 5.72
CA TYR A 11 -5.80 -0.04 5.54
C TYR A 11 -5.52 -0.60 4.14
N TYR A 12 -4.39 -0.18 3.59
CA TYR A 12 -3.93 -0.53 2.25
C TYR A 12 -2.46 -0.88 2.31
N LEU A 13 -2.04 -1.93 1.61
CA LEU A 13 -0.64 -2.17 1.31
C LEU A 13 -0.29 -1.35 0.07
N VAL A 14 0.71 -0.49 0.18
CA VAL A 14 1.15 0.38 -0.92
C VAL A 14 2.65 0.25 -1.15
N HIS A 15 3.09 0.48 -2.39
CA HIS A 15 4.49 0.57 -2.75
C HIS A 15 4.80 1.91 -3.41
N SER A 16 5.77 2.65 -2.86
CA SER A 16 6.30 3.86 -3.48
C SER A 16 7.33 3.50 -4.54
N VAL A 17 7.07 3.90 -5.78
CA VAL A 17 8.02 3.86 -6.90
C VAL A 17 8.51 5.27 -7.20
N ARG A 18 9.80 5.39 -7.52
CA ARG A 18 10.37 6.67 -7.98
C ARG A 18 10.32 6.71 -9.49
N ASP A 19 9.73 7.77 -10.03
CA ASP A 19 9.61 8.06 -11.45
C ASP A 19 10.26 9.41 -11.72
N GLY A 20 11.56 9.37 -12.04
CA GLY A 20 12.41 10.56 -12.11
C GLY A 20 12.45 11.34 -10.78
N ASP A 21 12.00 12.59 -10.82
CA ASP A 21 11.93 13.47 -9.65
C ASP A 21 10.67 13.29 -8.79
N THR A 22 9.71 12.49 -9.26
CA THR A 22 8.44 12.27 -8.56
C THR A 22 8.40 10.92 -7.86
N VAL A 23 7.71 10.84 -6.72
CA VAL A 23 7.37 9.58 -6.06
C VAL A 23 5.90 9.28 -6.33
N LYS A 24 5.62 8.11 -6.90
CA LYS A 24 4.26 7.60 -7.12
C LYS A 24 3.99 6.47 -6.15
N GLN A 25 2.75 6.36 -5.68
CA GLN A 25 2.30 5.25 -4.84
C GLN A 25 1.43 4.30 -5.67
N ILE A 26 1.75 3.02 -5.62
CA ILE A 26 0.95 1.93 -6.21
C ILE A 26 0.25 1.21 -5.06
N THR A 27 -1.05 1.01 -5.16
CA THR A 27 -1.80 0.17 -4.21
C THR A 27 -1.64 -1.29 -4.61
N LEU A 28 -1.08 -2.10 -3.71
CA LEU A 28 -0.86 -3.53 -3.90
C LEU A 28 -2.04 -4.36 -3.38
N ALA A 29 -2.62 -3.96 -2.25
CA ALA A 29 -3.75 -4.66 -1.67
C ALA A 29 -4.61 -3.77 -0.78
N TYR A 30 -5.88 -4.14 -0.64
CA TYR A 30 -6.80 -3.61 0.36
C TYR A 30 -6.88 -4.57 1.54
N LEU A 31 -6.56 -4.07 2.74
CA LEU A 31 -6.48 -4.87 3.97
C LEU A 31 -7.78 -4.81 4.79
N GLY A 32 -8.71 -3.91 4.44
CA GLY A 32 -9.93 -3.72 5.23
C GLY A 32 -9.71 -2.87 6.47
N LYS A 33 -10.45 -3.15 7.55
CA LYS A 33 -10.42 -2.35 8.79
C LYS A 33 -9.28 -2.72 9.76
N ASN A 34 -8.47 -3.70 9.42
CA ASN A 34 -7.34 -4.16 10.21
C ASN A 34 -6.09 -4.19 9.30
N PRO A 35 -4.93 -3.70 9.73
CA PRO A 35 -3.69 -3.76 8.96
C PRO A 35 -3.08 -5.18 8.85
N TYR A 36 -3.86 -6.24 9.12
CA TYR A 36 -3.39 -7.61 9.09
C TYR A 36 -3.11 -8.09 7.67
N ILE A 37 -1.93 -8.66 7.47
CA ILE A 37 -1.51 -9.27 6.21
C ILE A 37 -1.44 -10.77 6.44
N SER A 38 -2.36 -11.53 5.81
CA SER A 38 -2.33 -13.00 5.82
C SER A 38 -1.29 -13.54 4.85
N ASP A 39 -0.84 -14.78 5.05
CA ASP A 39 0.05 -15.47 4.10
C ASP A 39 -0.57 -15.57 2.70
N GLU A 40 -1.87 -15.88 2.62
CA GLU A 40 -2.63 -15.89 1.36
C GLU A 40 -2.56 -14.52 0.63
N MET A 41 -2.62 -13.42 1.38
CA MET A 41 -2.49 -12.08 0.79
C MET A 41 -1.05 -11.82 0.31
N ARG A 42 -0.03 -12.28 1.05
CA ARG A 42 1.37 -12.17 0.61
C ARG A 42 1.57 -12.89 -0.72
N GLU A 43 1.16 -14.16 -0.78
CA GLU A 43 1.27 -14.98 -1.98
C GLU A 43 0.53 -14.36 -3.17
N ARG A 44 -0.66 -13.81 -2.94
CA ARG A 44 -1.44 -13.13 -3.98
C ARG A 44 -0.73 -11.88 -4.49
N VAL A 45 -0.22 -11.03 -3.60
CA VAL A 45 0.48 -9.79 -3.99
C VAL A 45 1.74 -10.11 -4.78
N GLU A 46 2.51 -11.13 -4.37
CA GLU A 46 3.70 -11.57 -5.11
C GLU A 46 3.37 -12.11 -6.50
N GLN A 47 2.24 -12.80 -6.65
CA GLN A 47 1.76 -13.28 -7.96
C GLN A 47 1.26 -12.14 -8.86
N GLU A 48 0.55 -11.16 -8.30
CA GLU A 48 0.01 -10.01 -9.05
C GLU A 48 1.11 -8.97 -9.38
N HIS A 49 2.17 -8.90 -8.57
CA HIS A 49 3.25 -7.93 -8.68
C HIS A 49 4.65 -8.58 -8.60
N PRO A 50 5.01 -9.44 -9.57
CA PRO A 50 6.26 -10.22 -9.51
C PRO A 50 7.54 -9.36 -9.57
N ASP A 51 7.44 -8.12 -10.06
CA ASP A 51 8.57 -7.19 -10.16
C ASP A 51 8.80 -6.36 -8.88
N ILE A 52 7.95 -6.53 -7.87
CA ILE A 52 8.01 -5.74 -6.63
C ILE A 52 8.53 -6.62 -5.51
N ASP A 53 9.76 -6.34 -5.07
CA ASP A 53 10.33 -6.93 -3.86
C ASP A 53 9.73 -6.26 -2.61
N ILE A 54 9.15 -7.07 -1.73
CA ILE A 54 8.47 -6.62 -0.51
C ILE A 54 9.16 -7.27 0.68
N ALA A 55 9.81 -6.45 1.51
CA ALA A 55 10.32 -6.89 2.80
C ALA A 55 9.16 -7.06 3.80
N TRP A 56 8.43 -8.16 3.68
CA TRP A 56 7.21 -8.44 4.48
C TRP A 56 7.44 -8.36 5.99
N ASP A 57 8.61 -8.81 6.46
CA ASP A 57 8.99 -8.78 7.86
C ASP A 57 9.30 -7.37 8.39
N GLU A 58 9.51 -6.41 7.49
CA GLU A 58 9.81 -5.01 7.81
C GLU A 58 8.58 -4.09 7.69
N LEU A 59 7.40 -4.63 7.35
CA LEU A 59 6.13 -3.91 7.29
C LEU A 59 5.58 -3.62 8.70
N MET A 60 6.36 -2.93 9.53
CA MET A 60 6.00 -2.54 10.90
C MET A 60 5.39 -1.15 10.99
N GLU A 61 5.57 -0.31 9.96
CA GLU A 61 5.16 1.09 9.98
C GLU A 61 3.82 1.28 9.27
N VAL A 62 2.77 1.55 10.05
CA VAL A 62 1.51 2.11 9.53
C VAL A 62 1.69 3.61 9.41
N ARG A 63 1.55 4.13 8.18
CA ARG A 63 1.57 5.57 7.93
C ARG A 63 0.15 6.10 7.83
N GLU A 64 -0.19 7.01 8.73
CA GLU A 64 -1.37 7.86 8.60
C GLU A 64 -1.05 8.94 7.57
N GLN A 65 -1.84 9.00 6.50
CA GLN A 65 -1.88 10.16 5.62
C GLN A 65 -3.27 10.76 5.82
N GLU A 66 -3.31 11.98 6.36
CA GLU A 66 -4.53 12.79 6.33
C GLU A 66 -4.83 13.04 4.84
N ASP A 67 -6.06 12.71 4.44
CA ASP A 67 -6.55 12.94 3.09
C ASP A 67 -6.55 14.47 2.84
N ASP A 68 -5.46 15.02 2.30
CA ASP A 68 -5.47 16.30 1.53
C ASP A 68 -6.15 16.05 0.15
N ASP A 69 -7.19 15.24 0.14
CA ASP A 69 -7.80 14.62 -1.03
C ASP A 69 -8.96 15.49 -1.53
N GLU A 70 -8.64 16.73 -1.91
CA GLU A 70 -9.56 17.62 -2.64
C GLU A 70 -9.65 17.29 -4.15
N TRP A 71 -8.94 16.25 -4.64
CA TRP A 71 -8.71 16.07 -6.08
C TRP A 71 -9.05 14.72 -6.71
N LEU A 72 -9.58 13.74 -5.99
CA LEU A 72 -10.06 12.49 -6.62
C LEU A 72 -11.54 12.23 -6.37
N LYS A 73 -12.38 13.12 -6.93
CA LYS A 73 -13.70 12.72 -7.41
C LYS A 73 -13.48 11.84 -8.64
N TRP A 74 -13.89 10.59 -8.56
CA TRP A 74 -14.07 9.76 -9.75
C TRP A 74 -15.50 10.01 -10.26
N ASP A 75 -15.62 10.40 -11.53
CA ASP A 75 -16.86 10.40 -12.33
C ASP A 75 -17.32 8.96 -12.62
#